data_AF-A0A3P7IM41-F1
#
_entry.id   AF-A0A3P7IM41-F1
#
_cell.length_a   1.000
_cell.length_b   1.000
_cell.length_c   1.000
_cell.angle_alpha   90.00
_cell.angle_beta   90.00
_cell.angle_gamma   90.00
#
_symmetry.space_group_name_H-M   'P 1'
#
loop_
_entity.id
_entity.type
_entity.pdbx_description
1 polymer ?
#
loop_
_entity_poly.entity_id
_entity_poly.type
_entity_poly.pdbx_seq_one_letter_code
_entity_poly.pdbx_strand_id
1 'polypeptide(L)'
;MVILPLTAVVVAECTVPSLGVGFELGVAWKLDLPTLVLYRPNDSHVSGLSALVRGAPSVKWQVVEYKDASELDEHFVSFFEKHLPKK
;
A
#
# COMPACT_ATOMS: atom_id res chain seq x y z
N MET A 1 0.66 1.54 -11.63
CA MET A 1 0.78 0.17 -11.09
C MET A 1 0.09 -0.75 -12.10
N VAL A 2 0.54 -2.00 -12.29
CA VAL A 2 -0.07 -2.97 -13.23
C VAL A 2 -0.43 -4.19 -12.39
N ILE A 3 -1.72 -4.44 -12.23
CA ILE A 3 -2.20 -5.65 -11.54
C ILE A 3 -2.22 -6.79 -12.57
N LEU A 4 -1.27 -7.72 -12.46
CA LEU A 4 -1.30 -8.97 -13.22
C LEU A 4 -2.13 -10.01 -12.45
N PRO A 5 -2.90 -10.88 -13.12
CA PRO A 5 -3.69 -11.95 -12.47
C PRO A 5 -2.86 -13.02 -11.72
N LEU A 6 -1.54 -12.85 -11.61
CA LEU A 6 -0.61 -13.70 -10.88
C LEU A 6 -0.01 -13.02 -9.63
N THR A 7 -0.39 -11.78 -9.28
CA THR A 7 0.24 -11.06 -8.18
C THR A 7 -0.24 -11.56 -6.82
N ALA A 8 0.69 -12.01 -5.98
CA ALA A 8 0.41 -12.45 -4.61
C ALA A 8 0.13 -11.28 -3.64
N VAL A 9 0.61 -10.07 -3.97
CA VAL A 9 0.58 -8.89 -3.11
C VAL A 9 0.50 -7.61 -3.95
N VAL A 10 0.02 -6.51 -3.36
CA VAL A 10 -0.08 -5.17 -3.95
C VAL A 10 0.75 -4.19 -3.11
N VAL A 11 1.51 -3.32 -3.77
CA VAL A 11 2.28 -2.25 -3.12
C VAL A 11 2.01 -0.95 -3.85
N ALA A 12 1.57 0.10 -3.14
CA ALA A 12 1.21 1.38 -3.74
C ALA A 12 1.81 2.56 -2.96
N GLU A 13 2.55 3.42 -3.65
CA GLU A 13 2.98 4.73 -3.14
C GLU A 13 1.82 5.73 -3.36
N CYS A 14 1.35 6.34 -2.28
CA CYS A 14 0.11 7.13 -2.23
C CYS A 14 0.31 8.54 -1.65
N THR A 15 1.53 9.08 -1.68
CA THR A 15 1.79 10.47 -1.30
C THR A 15 1.07 11.42 -2.25
N VAL A 16 1.17 11.19 -3.57
CA VAL A 16 0.47 12.01 -4.55
C VAL A 16 -0.90 11.41 -4.86
N PRO A 17 -2.01 12.16 -4.72
CA PRO A 17 -3.35 11.64 -4.99
C PRO A 17 -3.50 11.24 -6.46
N SER A 18 -3.97 10.02 -6.69
CA SER A 18 -4.19 9.46 -8.03
C SER A 18 -5.49 8.68 -8.08
N LEU A 19 -6.39 9.05 -9.00
CA LEU A 19 -7.66 8.35 -9.21
C LEU A 19 -7.44 6.90 -9.68
N GLY A 20 -6.45 6.68 -10.56
CA GLY A 20 -6.12 5.35 -11.06
C GLY A 20 -5.63 4.42 -9.96
N VAL A 21 -4.70 4.90 -9.12
CA VAL A 21 -4.19 4.13 -7.97
C VAL A 21 -5.32 3.86 -6.96
N GLY A 22 -6.17 4.86 -6.71
CA GLY A 22 -7.34 4.69 -5.84
C GLY A 22 -8.31 3.60 -6.32
N PHE A 23 -8.54 3.52 -7.64
CA PHE A 23 -9.37 2.47 -8.23
C PHE A 23 -8.74 1.08 -8.06
N GLU A 24 -7.45 0.96 -8.36
CA GLU A 24 -6.68 -0.28 -8.20
C GLU A 24 -6.66 -0.77 -6.74
N LEU A 25 -6.48 0.15 -5.79
CA LEU A 25 -6.57 -0.14 -4.35
C LEU A 25 -7.97 -0.61 -3.94
N GLY A 26 -9.03 -0.02 -4.50
CA GLY A 26 -10.39 -0.47 -4.25
C GLY A 26 -10.65 -1.90 -4.76
N VAL A 27 -10.07 -2.26 -5.91
CA VAL A 27 -10.13 -3.63 -6.43
C VAL A 27 -9.32 -4.58 -5.55
N ALA A 28 -8.11 -4.20 -5.14
CA ALA A 28 -7.27 -4.99 -4.24
C ALA A 28 -7.96 -5.26 -2.89
N TRP A 29 -8.61 -4.25 -2.31
CA TRP A 29 -9.41 -4.38 -1.09
C TRP A 29 -10.61 -5.33 -1.29
N LYS A 30 -11.34 -5.19 -2.40
CA LYS A 30 -12.48 -6.06 -2.73
C LYS A 30 -12.08 -7.54 -2.87
N LEU A 31 -10.87 -7.79 -3.36
CA LEU A 31 -10.29 -9.13 -3.52
C LEU A 31 -9.56 -9.63 -2.26
N ASP A 32 -9.52 -8.85 -1.19
CA ASP A 32 -8.77 -9.11 0.05
C ASP A 32 -7.31 -9.55 -0.21
N LEU A 33 -6.68 -8.88 -1.18
CA LEU A 33 -5.27 -9.07 -1.50
C LEU A 33 -4.41 -8.38 -0.44
N PRO A 34 -3.29 -9.00 -0.02
CA PRO A 34 -2.31 -8.31 0.80
C PRO A 34 -1.85 -7.03 0.13
N THR A 35 -2.03 -5.91 0.82
CA THR A 35 -1.82 -4.59 0.26
C THR A 35 -0.99 -3.75 1.22
N LEU A 36 0.14 -3.26 0.73
CA LEU A 36 1.02 -2.32 1.41
C LEU A 36 0.87 -0.94 0.77
N VAL A 37 0.40 0.03 1.54
CA VAL A 37 0.29 1.43 1.13
C VAL A 37 1.40 2.23 1.76
N LEU A 38 2.20 2.91 0.95
CA LEU A 38 3.25 3.81 1.40
C LEU A 38 2.75 5.24 1.32
N TYR A 39 3.00 6.04 2.36
CA TYR A 39 2.57 7.42 2.42
C TYR A 39 3.63 8.28 3.12
N ARG A 40 4.01 9.41 2.51
CA ARG A 40 4.93 10.37 3.13
C ARG A 40 4.16 11.54 3.76
N PRO A 41 3.97 11.57 5.08
CA PRO A 41 3.34 12.71 5.74
C PRO A 41 4.24 13.95 5.67
N ASN A 42 3.64 15.11 5.41
CA ASN A 42 4.29 16.44 5.28
C ASN A 42 4.95 16.76 3.94
N ASP A 43 4.58 16.07 2.86
CA ASP A 43 4.80 16.64 1.54
C ASP A 43 3.95 17.91 1.40
N SER A 44 4.61 19.05 1.15
CA SER A 44 4.02 20.40 1.18
C SER A 44 2.82 20.61 0.24
N HIS A 45 2.58 19.67 -0.66
CA HIS A 45 1.52 19.72 -1.68
C HIS A 45 0.32 18.80 -1.40
N VAL A 46 0.26 18.11 -0.26
CA VAL A 46 -0.72 17.03 -0.03
C VAL A 46 -1.56 17.25 1.24
N SER A 47 -2.89 17.16 1.11
CA SER A 47 -3.87 17.37 2.18
C SER A 47 -4.03 16.20 3.16
N GLY A 48 -3.23 15.14 3.06
CA GLY A 48 -3.37 13.91 3.83
C GLY A 48 -3.79 12.70 3.00
N LEU A 49 -3.53 11.50 3.51
CA LEU A 49 -4.00 10.25 2.95
C LEU A 49 -5.52 10.10 3.12
N SER A 50 -6.20 9.55 2.12
CA SER A 50 -7.65 9.30 2.16
C SER A 50 -8.07 8.45 3.36
N ALA A 51 -9.17 8.82 4.01
CA ALA A 51 -9.77 8.05 5.11
C ALA A 51 -10.19 6.64 4.66
N LEU A 52 -10.56 6.45 3.39
CA LEU A 52 -10.89 5.12 2.84
C LEU A 52 -9.65 4.21 2.80
N VAL A 53 -8.49 4.78 2.49
CA VAL A 53 -7.23 4.03 2.42
C VAL A 53 -6.67 3.79 3.83
N ARG A 54 -6.71 4.80 4.70
CA ARG A 54 -6.19 4.68 6.08
C ARG A 54 -7.08 3.81 6.97
N GLY A 55 -8.39 3.83 6.74
CA GLY A 55 -9.39 3.12 7.53
C GLY A 55 -9.88 1.81 6.93
N ALA A 56 -9.25 1.31 5.86
CA ALA A 56 -9.68 0.06 5.21
C ALA A 56 -9.57 -1.13 6.19
N PRO A 57 -10.68 -1.84 6.49
CA PRO A 57 -10.65 -2.93 7.46
C PRO A 57 -10.13 -4.21 6.80
N SER A 58 -8.87 -4.58 7.03
CA SER A 58 -8.32 -5.92 6.75
C SER A 58 -6.98 -6.12 7.46
N VAL A 59 -6.70 -7.33 7.95
CA VAL A 59 -5.42 -7.70 8.57
C VAL A 59 -4.27 -7.80 7.57
N LYS A 60 -4.60 -7.84 6.27
CA LYS A 60 -3.66 -7.87 5.15
C LYS A 60 -3.45 -6.47 4.54
N TRP A 61 -4.15 -5.46 5.07
CA TRP A 61 -4.02 -4.07 4.66
C TRP A 61 -3.10 -3.33 5.62
N GLN A 62 -1.98 -2.86 5.11
CA GLN A 62 -0.97 -2.17 5.90
C GLN A 62 -0.71 -0.81 5.29
N VAL A 63 -0.76 0.23 6.13
CA VAL A 63 -0.36 1.59 5.75
C VAL A 63 0.93 1.90 6.49
N VAL A 64 1.97 2.29 5.76
CA VAL A 64 3.27 2.67 6.26
C VAL A 64 3.50 4.14 5.97
N GLU A 65 3.82 4.88 7.02
CA GLU A 65 4.27 6.25 6.92
C GLU A 65 5.78 6.29 6.97
N TYR A 66 6.40 6.97 6.01
CA TYR A 66 7.86 7.04 5.91
C TYR A 66 8.30 8.47 5.58
N LYS A 67 9.52 8.82 5.98
CA LYS A 67 10.13 10.11 5.60
C LYS A 67 11.21 9.91 4.56
N ASP A 68 12.10 8.95 4.81
CA ASP A 68 13.19 8.60 3.90
C ASP A 68 13.00 7.21 3.28
N ALA A 69 13.48 7.03 2.05
CA ALA A 69 13.35 5.74 1.36
C ALA A 69 14.12 4.61 2.06
N SER A 70 15.17 4.91 2.83
CA SER A 70 15.91 3.93 3.63
C SER A 70 15.08 3.25 4.72
N GLU A 71 13.96 3.86 5.15
CA GLU A 71 13.04 3.27 6.13
C GLU A 71 12.20 2.13 5.51
N LEU A 72 12.09 2.08 4.17
CA LEU A 72 11.16 1.18 3.49
C LEU A 72 11.64 -0.27 3.45
N ASP A 73 12.95 -0.52 3.50
CA ASP A 73 13.51 -1.86 3.35
C ASP A 73 12.99 -2.81 4.43
N GLU A 74 12.97 -2.37 5.70
CA GLU A 74 12.46 -3.16 6.82
C GLU A 74 10.95 -3.45 6.67
N HIS A 75 10.19 -2.48 6.19
CA HIS A 75 8.75 -2.62 5.95
C HIS A 75 8.47 -3.61 4.80
N PHE A 76 9.26 -3.57 3.73
CA PHE A 76 9.14 -4.52 2.63
C PHE A 76 9.46 -5.95 3.07
N VAL A 77 10.58 -6.14 3.78
CA VAL A 77 10.96 -7.47 4.28
C VAL A 77 9.85 -8.03 5.17
N SER A 78 9.40 -7.27 6.16
CA SER A 78 8.33 -7.69 7.08
C SER A 78 7.03 -8.04 6.34
N PHE A 79 6.63 -7.21 5.37
CA PHE A 79 5.41 -7.42 4.61
C PHE A 79 5.49 -8.65 3.70
N PHE A 80 6.61 -8.84 3.00
CA PHE A 80 6.80 -9.95 2.08
C PHE A 80 6.98 -11.29 2.80
N GLU A 81 7.69 -11.34 3.93
CA GLU A 81 7.81 -12.57 4.74
C GLU A 81 6.45 -13.06 5.27
N LYS A 82 5.54 -12.14 5.57
CA LYS A 82 4.20 -12.46 6.08
C LYS A 82 3.25 -12.98 5.00
N HIS A 83 3.39 -12.52 3.75
CA HIS A 83 2.36 -12.74 2.72
C HIS A 83 2.85 -13.52 1.48
N LEU A 84 4.16 -13.71 1.31
CA LEU A 84 4.66 -14.58 0.25
C LEU A 84 4.61 -16.05 0.67
N PRO A 85 4.26 -16.97 -0.24
CA PRO A 85 4.30 -18.40 0.03
C PRO A 85 5.74 -18.83 0.36
N LYS A 86 5.90 -19.52 1.49
CA LYS A 86 7.16 -20.18 1.83
C LYS A 86 7.35 -21.35 0.86
N LYS A 87 8.48 -21.35 0.16
CA LYS A 87 8.84 -22.37 -0.83
C LYS A 87 9.21 -23.68 -0.15
#